data_AF-A0A2A2G6Y5-F1
#
_entry.id   AF-A0A2A2G6Y5-F1
#
_cell.length_a   1.000
_cell.length_b   1.000
_cell.length_c   1.000
_cell.angle_alpha   90.00
_cell.angle_beta   90.00
_cell.angle_gamma   90.00
#
_symmetry.space_group_name_H-M   'P 1'
#
loop_
_entity.id
_entity.type
_entity.pdbx_description
1 polymer ?
#
loop_
_entity_poly.entity_id
_entity_poly.type
_entity_poly.pdbx_seq_one_letter_code
_entity_poly.pdbx_strand_id
1 'polypeptide(L)' 'MTEKRTRRKFSKEYKLDVITQSYQRDNIKELADELGLRPELIYRWRTEYKEAPEESFPG' A
#
# COMPACT_ATOMS: atom_id res chain seq x y z
N MET A 1 20.79 -4.12 -23.13
CA MET A 1 19.40 -4.22 -22.66
C MET A 1 19.21 -3.22 -21.54
N THR A 2 18.64 -2.06 -21.83
CA THR A 2 18.30 -1.09 -20.78
C THR A 2 16.97 -1.52 -20.18
N GLU A 3 17.03 -2.24 -19.07
CA GLU A 3 15.86 -2.55 -18.25
C GLU A 3 15.24 -1.21 -17.82
N LYS A 4 14.25 -0.74 -18.58
CA LYS A 4 13.31 0.28 -18.14
C LYS A 4 12.75 -0.25 -16.83
N ARG A 5 13.22 0.29 -15.71
CA ARG A 5 12.58 0.13 -14.42
C ARG A 5 11.16 0.65 -14.58
N THR A 6 10.26 -0.24 -14.97
CA THR A 6 8.83 0.00 -15.05
C THR A 6 8.49 0.51 -13.65
N ARG A 7 8.16 1.80 -13.55
CA ARG A 7 7.56 2.33 -12.33
C ARG A 7 6.39 1.40 -12.04
N ARG A 8 6.52 0.52 -11.04
CA ARG A 8 5.43 -0.29 -10.51
C ARG A 8 4.37 0.72 -10.09
N LYS A 9 3.43 1.01 -10.99
CA LYS A 9 2.28 1.84 -10.69
C LYS A 9 1.40 0.97 -9.81
N PHE A 10 1.56 1.11 -8.51
CA PHE A 10 0.62 0.53 -7.57
C PHE A 10 -0.70 1.27 -7.77
N SER A 11 -1.67 0.57 -8.37
CA SER A 11 -3.03 1.08 -8.49
C SER A 11 -3.57 1.44 -7.11
N LYS A 12 -4.49 2.40 -7.07
CA LYS A 12 -5.14 2.82 -5.82
C LYS A 12 -5.74 1.62 -5.08
N GLU A 13 -6.41 0.73 -5.81
CA GLU A 13 -6.95 -0.54 -5.31
C GLU A 13 -5.88 -1.41 -4.66
N TYR A 14 -4.70 -1.52 -5.26
CA TYR A 14 -3.60 -2.30 -4.69
C TYR A 14 -3.11 -1.70 -3.36
N LYS A 15 -2.93 -0.38 -3.29
CA LYS A 15 -2.54 0.27 -2.02
C LYS A 15 -3.57 0.01 -0.93
N LEU A 16 -4.86 0.05 -1.29
CA LEU A 16 -5.97 -0.19 -0.37
C LEU A 16 -6.08 -1.61 0.09
N ASP A 17 -5.86 -2.57 -0.81
CA ASP A 17 -5.80 -3.98 -0.47
C ASP A 17 -4.69 -4.20 0.57
N VAL A 18 -3.50 -3.64 0.36
CA VAL A 18 -2.39 -3.70 1.32
C VAL A 18 -2.73 -3.02 2.64
N ILE A 19 -3.36 -1.84 2.62
CA ILE A 19 -3.81 -1.15 3.84
C ILE A 19 -4.87 -1.99 4.57
N THR A 20 -5.85 -2.53 3.87
CA THR A 20 -6.93 -3.37 4.43
C THR A 20 -6.35 -4.63 5.07
N GLN A 21 -5.45 -5.32 4.36
CA GLN A 21 -4.72 -6.46 4.91
C GLN A 21 -3.89 -6.07 6.14
N SER A 22 -3.31 -4.86 6.16
CA SER A 22 -2.59 -4.32 7.33
C SER A 22 -3.50 -3.97 8.51
N TYR A 23 -4.81 -3.80 8.30
CA TYR A 23 -5.79 -3.66 9.38
C TYR A 23 -6.30 -5.01 9.88
N GLN A 24 -6.31 -6.03 9.02
CA GLN A 24 -6.67 -7.39 9.41
C GLN A 24 -5.51 -8.13 10.10
N ARG A 25 -4.27 -7.77 9.80
CA ARG A 25 -3.05 -8.35 10.37
C ARG A 25 -2.29 -7.30 11.16
N ASP A 26 -1.88 -7.61 12.39
CA ASP A 26 -1.09 -6.67 13.22
C ASP A 26 0.35 -6.47 12.70
N ASN A 27 0.88 -7.41 11.90
CA ASN A 27 2.27 -7.41 11.42
C ASN A 27 2.44 -6.82 10.01
N ILE A 28 2.60 -5.50 9.93
CA ILE A 28 2.89 -4.77 8.67
C ILE A 28 4.21 -5.21 8.05
N LYS A 29 5.21 -5.55 8.87
CA LYS A 29 6.55 -5.92 8.39
C LYS A 29 6.53 -7.24 7.63
N GLU A 30 5.80 -8.24 8.12
CA GLU A 30 5.64 -9.52 7.44
C GLU A 30 4.83 -9.36 6.15
N LEU A 31 3.73 -8.61 6.20
CA LEU A 31 2.95 -8.28 5.00
C LEU A 31 3.80 -7.59 3.93
N ALA A 32 4.67 -6.66 4.33
CA ALA A 32 5.59 -6.00 3.42
C ALA A 32 6.59 -6.99 2.82
N ASP A 33 7.16 -7.89 3.61
CA ASP A 33 8.11 -8.91 3.17
C ASP A 33 7.46 -9.89 2.17
N GLU A 34 6.27 -10.40 2.48
CA GLU A 34 5.48 -11.27 1.59
C GLU A 34 5.17 -10.63 0.24
N LEU A 35 4.83 -9.34 0.25
CA LEU A 35 4.52 -8.59 -0.97
C LEU A 35 5.76 -8.05 -1.69
N GLY A 36 6.95 -8.18 -1.08
CA GLY A 36 8.19 -7.56 -1.57
C GLY A 36 8.13 -6.03 -1.58
N LEU A 37 7.38 -5.45 -0.65
CA LEU A 37 7.22 -4.02 -0.41
C LEU A 37 8.12 -3.56 0.74
N ARG A 38 8.38 -2.26 0.80
CA ARG A 38 9.02 -1.66 1.99
C ARG A 38 7.94 -1.40 3.04
N PRO A 39 8.12 -1.79 4.31
CA PRO A 39 7.12 -1.52 5.36
C PRO A 39 6.84 -0.02 5.51
N GLU A 40 7.84 0.82 5.28
CA GLU A 40 7.69 2.30 5.24
C GLU A 40 6.62 2.79 4.26
N LEU A 41 6.44 2.12 3.11
CA LEU A 41 5.39 2.46 2.14
C LEU A 41 4.01 2.19 2.71
N ILE A 42 3.84 1.07 3.42
CA ILE A 42 2.56 0.69 4.02
C ILE A 42 2.20 1.66 5.14
N TYR A 43 3.16 2.03 6.00
CA TYR A 43 2.93 3.07 7.01
C TYR A 43 2.48 4.39 6.40
N ARG A 44 3.15 4.83 5.33
CA ARG A 44 2.79 6.05 4.63
C ARG A 44 1.40 5.98 4.00
N TRP A 45 1.06 4.87 3.36
CA TRP A 45 -0.28 4.65 2.78
C TRP A 45 -1.35 4.60 3.86
N ARG A 46 -1.07 4.01 5.02
CA ARG A 46 -1.98 3.96 6.17
C ARG A 46 -2.27 5.36 6.73
N THR A 47 -1.26 6.23 6.80
CA THR A 47 -1.45 7.64 7.16
C THR A 47 -2.25 8.37 6.09
N GLU A 48 -1.88 8.26 4.81
CA GLU A 48 -2.65 8.84 3.68
C GLU A 48 -4.12 8.39 3.70
N TYR A 49 -4.40 7.12 4.06
CA TYR A 49 -5.75 6.59 4.19
C TYR A 49 -6.49 7.10 5.43
N LYS A 50 -5.79 7.27 6.56
CA LYS A 50 -6.36 7.77 7.81
C LYS A 50 -6.68 9.27 7.75
N GLU A 51 -5.89 10.04 6.99
CA GLU A 51 -6.12 11.47 6.77
C GLU A 51 -7.23 11.74 5.74
N ALA A 52 -7.48 10.81 4.80
CA ALA A 52 -8.54 10.92 3.81
C ALA A 52 -9.40 9.64 3.68
N PRO A 53 -10.12 9.24 4.74
CA PRO A 53 -11.01 8.07 4.67
C PRO A 53 -12.26 8.35 3.83
N GLU A 54 -12.77 9.58 3.82
CA GLU A 54 -14.10 9.95 3.28
C GLU A 54 -14.06 10.66 1.90
N GLU A 55 -13.04 11.46 1.57
CA GLU A 55 -12.94 12.11 0.24
C GLU A 55 -12.30 11.24 -0.84
N SER A 56 -11.65 10.13 -0.47
CA SER A 56 -10.94 9.29 -1.43
C SER A 56 -11.77 8.14 -2.01
N PHE A 57 -13.04 8.00 -1.68
CA PHE A 57 -13.90 6.96 -2.28
C PHE A 57 -15.24 7.53 -2.73
N PRO A 58 -15.30 8.31 -3.82
CA PRO A 58 -16.54 8.40 -4.56
C PRO A 58 -16.79 7.01 -5.16
N GLY A 59 -17.87 6.36 -4.73
CA GLY A 59 -18.45 5.22 -5.44
C GLY A 59 -18.92 5.61 -6.83
#